data_AF-A0A8S3ZHT2-F1
#
_entry.id   AF-A0A8S3ZHT2-F1
#
_cell.length_a   1.000
_cell.length_b   1.000
_cell.length_c   1.000
_cell.angle_alpha   90.00
_cell.angle_beta   90.00
_cell.angle_gamma   90.00
#
_symmetry.space_group_name_H-M   'P 1'
#
loop_
_entity.id
_entity.type
_entity.pdbx_description
1 polymer ?
#
loop_
_entity_poly.entity_id
_entity_poly.type
_entity_poly.pdbx_seq_one_letter_code
_entity_poly.pdbx_strand_id
1 'polypeptide(L)' 'SKKKGLSLEEKRSRMTDFFYEKKDFFQLKDLEKLCPKEKGITSMSVKEVVQSLVDDGIVDSDKIGTSIYFWAFPSKATQN' A
#
# COMPACT_ATOMS: atom_id res chain seq x y z
N SER A 1 -23.29 17.79 -4.78
CA SER A 1 -22.65 16.47 -4.67
C SER A 1 -21.22 16.63 -4.16
N LYS A 2 -20.99 16.39 -2.86
CA LYS A 2 -19.66 16.55 -2.26
C LYS A 2 -18.73 15.47 -2.83
N LYS A 3 -17.65 15.88 -3.51
CA LYS A 3 -16.54 15.00 -3.88
C LYS A 3 -15.96 14.43 -2.58
N LYS A 4 -16.45 13.26 -2.16
CA LYS A 4 -15.88 12.53 -1.02
C LYS A 4 -14.47 12.16 -1.43
N GLY A 5 -13.48 12.83 -0.83
CA GLY A 5 -12.11 12.35 -0.88
C GLY A 5 -12.06 10.92 -0.33
N LEU A 6 -11.17 10.11 -0.86
CA LEU A 6 -10.99 8.74 -0.38
C LEU A 6 -10.66 8.75 1.11
N SER A 7 -11.46 8.05 1.89
CA SER A 7 -11.19 7.82 3.32
C SER A 7 -9.92 7.00 3.50
N LEU A 8 -9.31 7.06 4.68
CA LEU A 8 -8.12 6.26 5.01
C LEU A 8 -8.37 4.75 4.77
N GLU A 9 -9.51 4.22 5.20
CA GLU A 9 -9.90 2.82 4.93
C GLU A 9 -9.95 2.48 3.44
N GLU A 10 -10.48 3.37 2.59
CA GLU A 10 -10.49 3.14 1.14
C GLU A 10 -9.08 3.14 0.54
N LYS A 11 -8.21 4.04 1.02
CA LYS A 11 -6.81 4.08 0.59
C LYS A 11 -6.08 2.80 1.01
N ARG A 12 -6.31 2.32 2.23
CA ARG A 12 -5.78 1.04 2.75
C ARG A 12 -6.22 -0.12 1.87
N SER A 13 -7.53 -0.27 1.67
CA SER A 13 -8.08 -1.35 0.85
C SER A 13 -7.54 -1.33 -0.58
N ARG A 14 -7.47 -0.16 -1.23
CA ARG A 14 -6.93 -0.04 -2.59
C ARG A 14 -5.44 -0.31 -2.70
N MET A 15 -4.66 0.05 -1.68
CA MET A 15 -3.24 -0.24 -1.65
C MET A 15 -2.99 -1.73 -1.43
N THR A 16 -3.72 -2.36 -0.51
CA THR A 16 -3.65 -3.80 -0.30
C THR A 16 -4.06 -4.58 -1.55
N ASP A 17 -5.16 -4.19 -2.20
CA ASP A 17 -5.61 -4.74 -3.48
C ASP A 17 -4.56 -4.60 -4.58
N PHE A 18 -3.89 -3.44 -4.67
CA PHE A 18 -2.78 -3.23 -5.59
C PHE A 18 -1.64 -4.24 -5.38
N PHE A 19 -1.22 -4.46 -4.12
CA PHE A 19 -0.19 -5.44 -3.82
C PHE A 19 -0.62 -6.87 -4.18
N TYR A 20 -1.88 -7.23 -3.92
CA TYR A 20 -2.41 -8.56 -4.19
C TYR A 20 -2.62 -8.85 -5.68
N GLU A 21 -2.99 -7.85 -6.46
CA GLU A 21 -3.15 -7.97 -7.91
C GLU A 21 -1.79 -8.12 -8.59
N LYS A 22 -0.82 -7.28 -8.19
CA LYS A 22 0.53 -7.27 -8.79
C LYS A 22 1.38 -8.46 -8.34
N LYS A 23 1.22 -8.92 -7.08
CA LYS A 23 2.02 -9.98 -6.45
C LYS A 23 3.53 -9.75 -6.60
N ASP A 24 3.93 -8.49 -6.50
CA ASP A 24 5.29 -8.02 -6.75
C ASP A 24 5.81 -7.19 -5.56
N PHE A 25 7.11 -6.91 -5.56
CA PHE A 25 7.80 -6.20 -4.49
C PHE A 25 8.06 -4.76 -4.90
N PHE A 26 7.49 -3.82 -4.16
CA PHE A 26 7.57 -2.40 -4.51
C PHE A 26 8.45 -1.65 -3.53
N GLN A 27 9.20 -0.68 -4.05
CA GLN A 27 9.93 0.26 -3.21
C GLN A 27 9.05 1.45 -2.89
N LEU A 28 9.32 2.16 -1.79
CA LEU A 28 8.54 3.35 -1.41
C LEU A 28 8.44 4.37 -2.54
N LYS A 29 9.56 4.64 -3.22
CA LYS A 29 9.63 5.56 -4.37
C LYS A 29 8.78 5.11 -5.57
N ASP A 30 8.55 3.81 -5.69
CA ASP A 30 7.78 3.23 -6.78
C ASP A 30 6.28 3.33 -6.48
N LEU A 31 5.89 2.99 -5.24
CA LEU A 31 4.54 3.21 -4.72
C LEU A 31 4.14 4.68 -4.78
N GLU A 32 5.06 5.60 -4.46
CA GLU A 32 4.82 7.05 -4.56
C GLU A 32 4.52 7.52 -5.99
N LYS A 33 4.86 6.72 -7.02
CA LYS A 33 4.54 6.96 -8.44
C LYS A 33 3.35 6.15 -8.94
N LEU A 34 3.25 4.87 -8.57
CA LEU A 34 2.20 3.97 -9.03
C LEU A 34 0.87 4.20 -8.31
N CYS A 35 0.86 4.35 -6.99
CA CYS A 35 -0.38 4.53 -6.22
C CYS A 35 -1.20 5.79 -6.62
N PRO A 36 -0.60 6.97 -6.89
CA PRO A 36 -1.39 8.10 -7.41
C PRO A 36 -1.93 7.87 -8.82
N LYS A 37 -1.21 7.09 -9.65
CA LYS A 37 -1.60 6.80 -11.03
C LYS A 37 -2.66 5.71 -11.13
N GLU A 38 -2.53 4.62 -10.37
CA GLU A 38 -3.40 3.44 -10.45
C GLU A 38 -4.58 3.52 -9.47
N LYS A 39 -4.35 3.99 -8.25
CA LYS A 39 -5.37 3.96 -7.17
C LYS A 39 -5.83 5.36 -6.72
N GLY A 40 -5.20 6.42 -7.22
CA GLY A 40 -5.50 7.81 -6.86
C GLY A 40 -5.07 8.21 -5.45
N ILE A 41 -4.11 7.50 -4.86
CA ILE A 41 -3.59 7.78 -3.51
C ILE A 41 -2.44 8.77 -3.64
N THR A 42 -2.55 9.95 -3.01
CA THR A 42 -1.48 10.96 -3.01
C THR A 42 -0.22 10.43 -2.33
N SER A 43 0.97 10.77 -2.84
CA SER A 43 2.26 10.26 -2.31
C SER A 43 2.42 10.49 -0.80
N MET A 44 1.90 11.61 -0.29
CA MET A 44 1.84 11.91 1.15
C MET A 44 1.00 10.87 1.92
N SER A 45 -0.18 10.49 1.40
CA SER A 45 -0.96 9.40 1.98
C SER A 45 -0.39 8.02 1.69
N VAL A 46 0.35 7.80 0.60
CA VAL A 46 0.98 6.49 0.33
C VAL A 46 1.91 6.12 1.48
N LYS A 47 2.76 7.04 1.92
CA LYS A 47 3.65 6.81 3.06
C LYS A 47 2.89 6.45 4.34
N GLU A 48 1.89 7.26 4.71
CA GLU A 48 1.10 7.00 5.92
C GLU A 48 0.30 5.70 5.85
N VAL A 49 -0.32 5.43 4.70
CA VAL A 49 -1.14 4.23 4.50
C VAL A 49 -0.26 2.99 4.45
N VAL A 50 0.90 3.00 3.80
CA VAL A 50 1.79 1.84 3.77
C VAL A 50 2.34 1.55 5.17
N GLN A 51 2.73 2.60 5.91
CA GLN A 51 3.20 2.45 7.29
C GLN A 51 2.09 1.90 8.19
N SER A 52 0.88 2.45 8.11
CA SER A 52 -0.26 1.92 8.85
C SER A 52 -0.59 0.48 8.45
N LEU A 53 -0.47 0.09 7.17
CA LEU A 53 -0.67 -1.29 6.76
C LEU A 53 0.43 -2.24 7.27
N VAL A 54 1.67 -1.75 7.39
CA VAL A 54 2.79 -2.50 7.99
C VAL A 54 2.60 -2.67 9.49
N ASP A 55 2.16 -1.62 10.18
CA ASP A 55 1.87 -1.63 11.63
C ASP A 55 0.77 -2.64 11.98
N ASP A 56 -0.30 -2.69 11.19
CA ASP A 56 -1.37 -3.69 11.32
C ASP A 56 -0.97 -5.10 10.79
N GLY A 57 0.24 -5.28 10.26
CA GLY A 57 0.74 -6.57 9.77
C GLY A 57 0.11 -7.06 8.46
N ILE A 58 -0.56 -6.18 7.72
CA ILE A 58 -1.22 -6.46 6.44
C ILE A 58 -0.20 -6.42 5.28
N VAL A 59 0.72 -5.46 5.32
CA VAL A 59 1.83 -5.31 4.38
C VAL A 59 3.12 -5.70 5.09
N ASP A 60 3.92 -6.54 4.47
CA ASP A 60 5.26 -6.84 4.94
C ASP A 60 6.25 -5.84 4.34
N SER A 61 7.23 -5.44 5.14
CA SER A 61 8.33 -4.59 4.68
C SER A 61 9.66 -5.14 5.15
N ASP A 62 10.63 -5.24 4.26
CA ASP A 62 11.97 -5.71 4.58
C ASP A 62 13.05 -4.87 3.92
N LYS A 63 14.18 -4.74 4.61
CA LYS A 63 15.32 -3.97 4.14
C LYS A 63 16.36 -4.90 3.54
N ILE A 64 16.43 -4.89 2.22
CA ILE A 64 17.40 -5.66 1.45
C ILE A 64 18.51 -4.71 1.00
N GLY A 65 19.68 -4.82 1.65
CA GLY A 65 20.82 -3.94 1.41
C GLY A 65 20.56 -2.50 1.85
N THR A 66 20.55 -1.56 0.91
CA THR A 66 20.28 -0.13 1.17
C THR A 66 18.83 0.28 0.93
N SER A 67 17.98 -0.63 0.45
CA SER A 67 16.61 -0.32 0.03
C SER A 67 15.57 -1.10 0.83
N ILE A 68 14.44 -0.45 1.11
CA ILE A 68 13.28 -1.09 1.76
C ILE A 68 12.28 -1.49 0.67
N TYR A 69 11.84 -2.74 0.73
CA TYR A 69 10.84 -3.32 -0.14
C TYR A 69 9.56 -3.56 0.66
N PHE A 70 8.43 -3.34 0.02
CA PHE A 70 7.09 -3.50 0.55
C PHE A 70 6.33 -4.47 -0.34
N TRP A 71 5.65 -5.42 0.26
CA TRP A 71 4.82 -6.37 -0.44
C TRP A 71 3.70 -6.86 0.46
N ALA A 72 2.65 -7.40 -0.14
CA ALA A 72 1.59 -8.05 0.61
C ALA A 72 1.10 -9.25 -0.19
N PHE A 73 0.80 -10.34 0.51
CA PHE A 73 0.24 -11.53 -0.09
C PHE A 73 -1.24 -11.69 0.28
N PRO A 74 -2.09 -12.15 -0.65
CA PRO A 74 -3.52 -12.37 -0.37
C PRO A 74 -3.75 -13.38 0.76
N SER A 75 -2.78 -14.27 1.02
CA SER A 75 -2.79 -15.18 2.16
C SER A 75 -2.84 -14.47 3.52
N LYS A 76 -2.30 -13.24 3.63
CA LYS A 76 -2.36 -12.44 4.86
C LYS A 76 -3.67 -11.69 5.07
N ALA A 77 -4.45 -11.44 4.02
CA ALA A 77 -5.81 -10.91 4.17
C ALA A 77 -6.80 -11.95 4.74
N THR A 78 -6.39 -13.21 4.89
CA THR A 78 -7.29 -14.31 5.26
C THR A 78 -7.02 -14.88 6.66
N GLN A 79 -6.08 -14.34 7.44
CA GLN A 79 -5.85 -14.85 8.79
C GLN A 79 -6.74 -14.11 9.80
N ASN A 80 -7.99 -14.56 9.85
CA ASN A 80 -8.98 -14.27 10.88
C ASN A 80 -8.70 -15.10 12.14
#